data_AF-A0A8S9BZI5-F1
#
_entry.id   AF-A0A8S9BZI5-F1
#
_cell.length_a   1.000
_cell.length_b   1.000
_cell.length_c   1.000
_cell.angle_alpha   90.00
_cell.angle_beta   90.00
_cell.angle_gamma   90.00
#
_symmetry.space_group_name_H-M   'P 1'
#
loop_
_entity.id
_entity.type
_entity.pdbx_description
1 polymer ?
#
loop_
_entity_poly.entity_id
_entity_poly.type
_entity_poly.pdbx_seq_one_letter_code
_entity_poly.pdbx_strand_id
1 'polypeptide(L)'
;MMEGVEFTTGKALQTPTMNDDEKRVLEIYDRLEELQLEVALLKAQRVLPQDGLQVVSEEHIITAQQELLEAKAGYQLRSSIIESVLTANPIIKAVHAGSNASIIEQDLLPLIEQRDDLSITLTQSSKKVSVARDDLIQVQTEHIATTSKNAELAVTMIALAEDANTQKKEDINDPRARQQLDELEQSLRVSKRRWRVMKGTASATVVGSGIDWARDPNLFEIVLDDEGD
;
A
#
# COMPACT_ATOMS: atom_id res chain seq x y z
N MET A 1 18.50 20.45 -15.50
CA MET A 1 19.47 20.41 -14.40
C MET A 1 18.88 19.53 -13.33
N MET A 2 19.37 18.29 -13.20
CA MET A 2 18.98 17.38 -12.12
C MET A 2 19.98 17.60 -10.99
N GLU A 3 19.52 18.19 -9.89
CA GLU A 3 20.30 18.33 -8.68
C GLU A 3 20.38 16.95 -8.03
N GLY A 4 21.60 16.42 -7.98
CA GLY A 4 21.88 15.12 -7.38
C GLY A 4 21.50 15.15 -5.90
N VAL A 5 20.66 14.21 -5.49
CA VAL A 5 20.41 13.91 -4.09
C VAL A 5 21.69 13.29 -3.54
N GLU A 6 22.54 14.14 -2.96
CA GLU A 6 23.64 13.69 -2.13
C GLU A 6 23.05 12.92 -0.94
N PHE A 7 23.12 11.60 -1.02
CA PHE A 7 23.02 10.75 0.16
C PHE A 7 24.20 11.12 1.04
N THR A 8 23.99 12.06 1.96
CA THR A 8 24.93 12.35 3.02
C THR A 8 25.25 11.03 3.70
N THR A 9 26.53 10.70 3.66
CA THR A 9 27.11 9.50 4.23
C THR A 9 26.80 9.55 5.72
N GLY A 10 25.75 8.83 6.10
CA GLY A 10 25.32 8.69 7.47
C GLY A 10 26.49 8.19 8.29
N LYS A 11 26.96 9.02 9.23
CA LYS A 11 27.86 8.65 10.31
C LYS A 11 27.42 7.27 10.80
N ALA A 12 28.26 6.25 10.59
CA ALA A 12 27.93 4.87 10.90
C ALA A 12 27.34 4.82 12.31
N LEU A 13 26.03 4.58 12.38
CA LEU A 13 25.29 4.49 13.62
C LEU A 13 25.88 3.27 14.32
N GLN A 14 26.73 3.51 15.33
CA GLN A 14 27.09 2.47 16.27
C GLN A 14 25.79 2.14 17.00
N THR A 15 25.05 1.16 16.48
CA THR A 15 24.10 0.43 17.29
C THR A 15 24.91 -0.07 18.48
N PRO A 16 24.54 0.25 19.73
CA PRO A 16 25.13 -0.44 20.86
C PRO A 16 24.76 -1.91 20.67
N THR A 17 25.71 -2.70 20.18
CA THR A 17 25.56 -4.13 20.05
C THR A 17 25.51 -4.65 21.47
N MET A 18 24.32 -5.10 21.91
CA MET A 18 24.17 -5.77 23.19
C MET A 18 25.29 -6.79 23.35
N ASN A 19 25.93 -6.75 24.52
CA ASN A 19 26.95 -7.73 24.86
C ASN A 19 26.31 -9.13 24.85
N ASP A 20 27.08 -10.17 24.53
CA ASP A 20 26.55 -11.53 24.46
C ASP A 20 26.00 -12.01 25.81
N ASP A 21 26.54 -11.48 26.92
CA ASP A 21 26.00 -11.70 28.26
C ASP A 21 24.62 -11.06 28.44
N GLU A 22 24.40 -9.85 27.91
CA GLU A 22 23.10 -9.16 28.00
C GLU A 22 22.03 -9.90 27.20
N LYS A 23 22.38 -10.38 26.00
CA LYS A 23 21.49 -11.23 25.20
C LYS A 23 21.13 -12.52 25.93
N ARG A 24 22.11 -13.14 26.58
CA ARG A 24 21.90 -14.36 27.37
C ARG A 24 20.98 -14.13 28.56
N VAL A 25 21.09 -12.98 29.23
CA VAL A 25 20.19 -12.62 30.34
C VAL A 25 18.75 -12.48 29.83
N LEU A 26 18.54 -11.86 28.67
CA LEU A 26 17.21 -11.75 28.07
C LEU A 26 16.65 -13.12 27.67
N GLU A 27 17.45 -13.98 27.05
CA GLU A 27 17.03 -15.34 26.70
C GLU A 27 16.62 -16.15 27.96
N ILE A 28 17.36 -15.99 29.06
CA ILE A 28 17.01 -16.61 30.34
C ILE A 28 15.71 -16.03 30.90
N TYR A 29 15.47 -14.72 30.77
CA TYR A 29 14.22 -14.08 31.17
C TYR A 29 13.02 -14.65 30.40
N ASP A 30 13.13 -14.73 29.07
CA ASP A 30 12.08 -15.30 28.20
C ASP A 30 11.82 -16.77 28.57
N ARG A 31 12.88 -17.55 28.78
CA ARG A 31 12.76 -18.95 29.21
C ARG A 31 12.12 -19.09 30.60
N LEU A 32 12.37 -18.15 31.49
CA LEU A 32 11.78 -18.13 32.83
C LEU A 32 10.30 -17.81 32.77
N GLU A 33 9.86 -16.88 31.91
CA GLU A 33 8.44 -16.63 31.67
C GLU A 33 7.72 -17.87 31.12
N GLU A 34 8.33 -18.55 30.14
CA GLU A 34 7.80 -19.79 29.57
C GLU A 34 7.63 -20.89 30.64
N LEU A 35 8.65 -21.11 31.47
CA LEU A 35 8.60 -22.10 32.54
C LEU A 35 7.57 -21.74 33.63
N GLN A 36 7.40 -20.46 33.94
CA GLN A 36 6.36 -20.02 34.87
C GLN A 36 4.96 -20.35 34.34
N LEU A 37 4.74 -20.18 33.03
CA LEU A 37 3.49 -20.54 32.38
C LEU A 37 3.28 -22.07 32.38
N GLU A 38 4.31 -22.86 32.10
CA GLU A 38 4.26 -24.32 32.15
C GLU A 38 3.90 -24.82 33.57
N VAL A 39 4.54 -24.26 34.60
CA VAL A 39 4.25 -24.58 36.00
C VAL A 39 2.81 -24.18 36.36
N ALA A 40 2.32 -23.04 35.88
CA ALA A 40 0.95 -22.61 36.11
C ALA A 40 -0.06 -23.58 35.47
N LEU A 41 0.19 -24.03 34.24
CA LEU A 41 -0.63 -25.03 33.55
C LEU A 41 -0.64 -26.38 34.29
N LEU A 42 0.53 -26.87 34.71
CA LEU A 42 0.63 -28.12 35.48
C LEU A 42 -0.06 -28.04 36.84
N LYS A 43 0.02 -26.89 37.51
CA LYS A 43 -0.73 -26.64 38.76
C LYS A 43 -2.23 -26.65 38.50
N ALA A 44 -2.71 -25.98 37.45
CA ALA A 44 -4.12 -26.00 37.07
C ALA A 44 -4.59 -27.43 36.80
N GLN A 45 -3.81 -28.22 36.03
CA GLN A 45 -4.13 -29.61 35.73
C GLN A 45 -4.21 -30.51 36.97
N ARG A 46 -3.37 -30.27 37.99
CA ARG A 46 -3.41 -31.01 39.27
C ARG A 46 -4.57 -30.60 40.17
N VAL A 47 -5.09 -29.40 40.02
CA VAL A 47 -6.23 -28.87 40.79
C VAL A 47 -7.57 -29.30 40.18
N LEU A 48 -7.60 -29.72 38.92
CA LEU A 48 -8.76 -30.42 38.35
C LEU A 48 -9.00 -31.71 39.15
N PRO A 49 -10.18 -31.90 39.78
CA PRO A 49 -10.46 -33.11 40.54
C PRO A 49 -10.42 -34.31 39.58
N GLN A 50 -9.53 -35.27 39.86
CA GLN A 50 -9.49 -36.55 39.16
C GLN A 50 -10.60 -37.52 39.59
N ASP A 51 -11.47 -37.10 40.50
CA ASP A 51 -12.50 -37.94 41.08
C ASP A 51 -13.81 -37.16 41.26
N GLY A 52 -14.89 -37.68 40.67
CA GLY A 52 -16.26 -37.22 40.87
C GLY A 52 -16.86 -36.39 39.73
N LEU A 53 -17.79 -37.00 38.99
CA LEU A 53 -18.81 -36.32 38.18
C LEU A 53 -19.66 -35.40 39.07
N GLN A 54 -19.15 -34.20 39.37
CA GLN A 54 -19.97 -33.11 39.88
C GLN A 54 -20.93 -32.71 38.76
N VAL A 55 -22.23 -32.67 39.04
CA VAL A 55 -23.22 -32.11 38.12
C VAL A 55 -22.91 -30.62 37.99
N VAL A 56 -22.12 -30.28 36.97
CA VAL A 56 -21.78 -28.91 36.65
C VAL A 56 -23.06 -28.22 36.18
N SER A 57 -23.70 -27.45 37.08
CA SER A 57 -24.81 -26.56 36.72
C SER A 57 -24.30 -25.47 35.77
N GLU A 58 -25.16 -25.00 34.87
CA GLU A 58 -24.86 -23.90 33.94
C GLU A 58 -24.39 -22.64 34.67
N GLU A 59 -24.92 -22.39 35.86
CA GLU A 59 -24.50 -21.28 36.74
C GLU A 59 -23.03 -21.40 37.16
N HIS A 60 -22.53 -22.61 37.46
CA HIS A 60 -21.12 -22.83 37.83
C HIS A 60 -20.17 -22.63 36.64
N ILE A 61 -20.63 -22.89 35.41
CA ILE A 61 -19.87 -22.62 34.19
C ILE A 61 -19.75 -21.11 34.00
N ILE A 62 -20.86 -20.37 34.16
CA ILE A 62 -20.87 -18.92 34.01
C ILE A 62 -19.98 -18.24 35.06
N THR A 63 -20.05 -18.66 36.32
CA THR A 63 -19.19 -18.11 37.38
C THR A 63 -17.72 -18.44 37.13
N ALA A 64 -17.39 -19.68 36.74
CA ALA A 64 -16.01 -20.05 36.43
C ALA A 64 -15.45 -19.31 35.19
N GLN A 65 -16.29 -19.07 34.17
CA GLN A 65 -15.91 -18.25 33.01
C GLN A 65 -15.64 -16.81 33.42
N GLN A 66 -16.48 -16.24 34.28
CA GLN A 66 -16.28 -14.88 34.78
C GLN A 66 -15.01 -14.77 35.63
N GLU A 67 -14.75 -15.71 36.53
CA GLU A 67 -13.53 -15.78 37.33
C GLU A 67 -12.27 -15.94 36.44
N LEU A 68 -12.33 -16.75 35.38
CA LEU A 68 -11.25 -16.90 34.42
C LEU A 68 -10.98 -15.58 33.66
N LEU A 69 -12.03 -14.91 33.21
CA LEU A 69 -11.91 -13.63 32.51
C LEU A 69 -11.33 -12.54 33.44
N GLU A 70 -11.76 -12.50 34.70
CA GLU A 70 -11.23 -11.58 35.70
C GLU A 70 -9.76 -11.89 36.00
N ALA A 71 -9.40 -13.15 36.18
CA ALA A 71 -8.02 -13.57 36.40
C ALA A 71 -7.11 -13.24 35.20
N LYS A 72 -7.60 -13.47 33.97
CA LYS A 72 -6.89 -13.13 32.73
C LYS A 72 -6.67 -11.62 32.59
N ALA A 73 -7.72 -10.83 32.79
CA ALA A 73 -7.63 -9.38 32.76
C ALA A 73 -6.66 -8.87 33.84
N GLY A 74 -6.73 -9.42 35.05
CA GLY A 74 -5.83 -9.09 36.15
C GLY A 74 -4.36 -9.46 35.86
N TYR A 75 -4.10 -10.60 35.22
CA TYR A 75 -2.75 -10.97 34.79
C TYR A 75 -2.21 -10.02 33.71
N GLN A 76 -3.00 -9.75 32.67
CA GLN A 76 -2.61 -8.85 31.59
C GLN A 76 -2.32 -7.45 32.10
N LEU A 77 -3.16 -6.93 33.00
CA LEU A 77 -2.95 -5.62 33.61
C LEU A 77 -1.67 -5.59 34.45
N ARG A 78 -1.42 -6.62 35.29
CA ARG A 78 -0.17 -6.69 36.08
C ARG A 78 1.05 -6.76 35.19
N SER A 79 1.03 -7.59 34.14
CA SER A 79 2.13 -7.70 33.19
C SER A 79 2.41 -6.36 32.50
N SER A 80 1.36 -5.71 31.99
CA SER A 80 1.46 -4.38 31.35
C SER A 80 1.98 -3.30 32.30
N ILE A 81 1.56 -3.32 33.58
CA ILE A 81 2.09 -2.39 34.59
C ILE A 81 3.57 -2.65 34.84
N ILE A 82 3.97 -3.91 35.00
CA ILE A 82 5.38 -4.27 35.23
C ILE A 82 6.24 -3.82 34.04
N GLU A 83 5.81 -4.13 32.81
CA GLU A 83 6.51 -3.73 31.58
C GLU A 83 6.61 -2.21 31.46
N SER A 84 5.52 -1.48 31.72
CA SER A 84 5.49 -0.02 31.71
C SER A 84 6.44 0.57 32.75
N VAL A 85 6.49 0.01 33.97
CA VAL A 85 7.40 0.46 35.02
C VAL A 85 8.87 0.15 34.67
N LEU A 86 9.14 -1.04 34.11
CA LEU A 86 10.49 -1.46 33.70
C LEU A 86 11.04 -0.63 32.53
N THR A 87 10.17 -0.15 31.64
CA THR A 87 10.58 0.65 30.47
C THR A 87 10.59 2.16 30.79
N ALA A 88 9.56 2.68 31.45
CA ALA A 88 9.41 4.12 31.67
C ALA A 88 10.36 4.66 32.75
N ASN A 89 10.60 3.93 33.85
CA ASN A 89 11.44 4.45 34.94
C ASN A 89 12.90 4.72 34.50
N PRO A 90 13.58 3.80 33.78
CA PRO A 90 14.91 4.07 33.26
C PRO A 90 14.93 5.27 32.31
N ILE A 91 13.93 5.42 31.43
CA ILE A 91 13.82 6.55 30.49
C ILE A 91 13.68 7.88 31.25
N ILE A 92 12.76 7.95 32.22
CA ILE A 92 12.52 9.16 33.03
C ILE A 92 13.80 9.53 33.77
N LYS A 93 14.49 8.57 34.38
CA LYS A 93 15.75 8.82 35.09
C LYS A 93 16.89 9.22 34.17
N ALA A 94 16.97 8.64 32.98
CA ALA A 94 17.96 8.98 31.95
C ALA A 94 17.81 10.45 31.53
N VAL A 95 16.59 10.90 31.27
CA VAL A 95 16.28 12.27 30.83
C VAL A 95 16.46 13.29 31.97
N HIS A 96 16.02 12.96 33.18
CA HIS A 96 16.02 13.91 34.29
C HIS A 96 17.33 13.92 35.10
N ALA A 97 18.28 13.04 34.80
CA ALA A 97 19.61 12.96 35.43
C ALA A 97 19.58 13.14 36.96
N GLY A 98 18.54 12.62 37.60
CA GLY A 98 18.33 12.82 39.03
C GLY A 98 19.48 12.22 39.84
N SER A 99 19.73 12.74 41.04
CA SER A 99 20.76 12.22 41.98
C SER A 99 20.59 10.74 42.36
N ASN A 100 19.49 10.10 41.95
CA ASN A 100 19.17 8.68 42.15
C ASN A 100 19.25 7.84 40.86
N ALA A 101 19.73 8.40 39.74
CA ALA A 101 19.92 7.67 38.49
C ALA A 101 21.22 6.84 38.56
N SER A 102 21.14 5.56 38.19
CA SER A 102 22.31 4.70 38.01
C SER A 102 23.12 5.16 36.80
N ILE A 103 24.44 4.89 36.78
CA ILE A 103 25.33 5.20 35.65
C ILE A 103 24.78 4.57 34.35
N ILE A 104 24.28 3.33 34.44
CA ILE A 104 23.69 2.61 33.30
C ILE A 104 22.42 3.31 32.79
N GLU A 105 21.64 3.92 33.69
CA GLU A 105 20.43 4.67 33.29
C GLU A 105 20.82 6.01 32.63
N GLN A 106 21.92 6.64 33.04
CA GLN A 106 22.43 7.86 32.40
C GLN A 106 22.96 7.62 30.98
N ASP A 107 23.59 6.46 30.75
CA ASP A 107 24.10 6.05 29.44
C ASP A 107 22.99 5.84 28.38
N LEU A 108 21.73 5.75 28.80
CA LEU A 108 20.57 5.63 27.88
C LEU A 108 20.23 6.95 27.18
N LEU A 109 20.63 8.11 27.73
CA LEU A 109 20.27 9.42 27.20
C LEU A 109 20.61 9.61 25.70
N PRO A 110 21.85 9.36 25.22
CA PRO A 110 22.18 9.51 23.80
C PRO A 110 21.36 8.59 22.88
N LEU A 111 20.96 7.41 23.37
CA LEU A 111 20.13 6.47 22.61
C LEU A 111 18.68 6.96 22.54
N ILE A 112 18.18 7.57 23.62
CA ILE A 112 16.86 8.20 23.66
C ILE A 112 16.81 9.39 22.71
N GLU A 113 17.82 10.25 22.70
CA GLU A 113 17.92 11.38 21.78
C GLU A 113 17.95 10.91 20.32
N GLN A 114 18.75 9.88 20.01
CA GLN A 114 18.79 9.30 18.68
C GLN A 114 17.44 8.69 18.26
N ARG A 115 16.76 7.99 19.17
CA ARG A 115 15.41 7.47 18.94
C ARG A 115 14.43 8.59 18.65
N ASP A 116 14.49 9.69 19.39
CA ASP A 116 13.57 10.81 19.25
C ASP A 116 13.80 11.54 17.93
N ASP A 117 15.06 11.75 17.52
CA ASP A 117 15.42 12.28 16.20
C ASP A 117 14.89 11.38 15.07
N LEU A 118 15.08 10.07 15.18
CA LEU A 118 14.53 9.10 14.22
C LEU A 118 13.00 9.13 14.21
N SER A 119 12.35 9.26 15.36
CA SER A 119 10.89 9.34 15.47
C SER A 119 10.34 10.61 14.82
N ILE A 120 11.04 11.74 14.97
CA ILE A 120 10.71 13.00 14.30
C ILE A 120 10.84 12.83 12.78
N THR A 121 11.97 12.29 12.30
CA THR A 121 12.19 12.10 10.86
C THR A 121 11.17 11.13 10.25
N LEU A 122 10.84 10.04 10.95
CA LEU A 122 9.82 9.08 10.55
C LEU A 122 8.42 9.71 10.50
N THR A 123 8.07 10.55 11.47
CA THR A 123 6.79 11.26 11.48
C THR A 123 6.70 12.26 10.32
N GLN A 124 7.80 12.96 10.03
CA GLN A 124 7.88 13.87 8.88
C GLN A 124 7.75 13.12 7.55
N SER A 125 8.43 11.99 7.38
CA SER A 125 8.32 11.17 6.16
C SER A 125 6.92 10.57 6.03
N SER A 126 6.33 10.07 7.12
CA SER A 126 4.97 9.54 7.14
C SER A 126 3.96 10.62 6.75
N LYS A 127 4.11 11.84 7.26
CA LYS A 127 3.27 12.98 6.87
C LYS A 127 3.41 13.30 5.38
N LYS A 128 4.63 13.33 4.83
CA LYS A 128 4.86 13.55 3.40
C LYS A 128 4.17 12.47 2.54
N VAL A 129 4.26 11.21 2.97
CA VAL A 129 3.60 10.08 2.30
C VAL A 129 2.08 10.22 2.36
N SER A 130 1.51 10.60 3.51
CA SER A 130 0.07 10.82 3.65
C SER A 130 -0.40 11.94 2.71
N VAL A 131 0.29 13.08 2.70
CA VAL A 131 -0.07 14.20 1.81
C VAL A 131 0.00 13.80 0.34
N ALA A 132 1.09 13.13 -0.08
CA ALA A 132 1.22 12.67 -1.46
C ALA A 132 0.12 11.65 -1.86
N ARG A 133 -0.32 10.82 -0.90
CA ARG A 133 -1.44 9.90 -1.11
C ARG A 133 -2.76 10.64 -1.26
N ASP A 134 -3.01 11.64 -0.43
CA ASP A 134 -4.23 12.44 -0.48
C ASP A 134 -4.29 13.23 -1.80
N ASP A 135 -3.18 13.82 -2.23
CA ASP A 135 -3.04 14.50 -3.53
C ASP A 135 -3.29 13.53 -4.70
N LEU A 136 -2.72 12.31 -4.64
CA LEU A 136 -2.94 11.28 -5.66
C LEU A 136 -4.42 10.88 -5.74
N ILE A 137 -5.08 10.70 -4.60
CA ILE A 137 -6.51 10.37 -4.55
C ILE A 137 -7.32 11.51 -5.17
N GLN A 138 -7.01 12.77 -4.84
CA GLN A 138 -7.69 13.91 -5.45
C GLN A 138 -7.53 13.91 -6.98
N VAL A 139 -6.30 13.81 -7.49
CA VAL A 139 -6.04 13.77 -8.93
C VAL A 139 -6.74 12.58 -9.60
N GLN A 140 -6.76 11.42 -8.95
CA GLN A 140 -7.45 10.24 -9.47
C GLN A 140 -8.96 10.46 -9.55
N THR A 141 -9.58 11.11 -8.56
CA THR A 141 -11.01 11.42 -8.60
C THR A 141 -11.35 12.43 -9.71
N GLU A 142 -10.53 13.47 -9.88
CA GLU A 142 -10.65 14.44 -10.97
C GLU A 142 -10.46 13.76 -12.34
N HIS A 143 -9.51 12.84 -12.46
CA HIS A 143 -9.28 12.07 -13.67
C HIS A 143 -10.47 11.17 -14.03
N ILE A 144 -11.07 10.49 -13.05
CA ILE A 144 -12.27 9.68 -13.27
C ILE A 144 -13.44 10.56 -13.73
N ALA A 145 -13.65 11.71 -13.09
CA ALA A 145 -14.72 12.63 -13.46
C ALA A 145 -14.53 13.21 -14.88
N THR A 146 -13.32 13.62 -15.23
CA THR A 146 -13.00 14.16 -16.56
C THR A 146 -13.06 13.10 -17.64
N THR A 147 -12.60 11.87 -17.38
CA THR A 147 -12.70 10.76 -18.33
C THR A 147 -14.16 10.39 -18.59
N SER A 148 -14.99 10.34 -17.55
CA SER A 148 -16.44 10.12 -17.69
C SER A 148 -17.08 11.20 -18.57
N LYS A 149 -16.76 12.47 -18.33
CA LYS A 149 -17.26 13.60 -19.13
C LYS A 149 -16.75 13.56 -20.58
N ASN A 150 -15.49 13.19 -20.79
CA ASN A 150 -14.93 13.06 -22.14
C ASN A 150 -15.61 11.93 -22.91
N ALA A 151 -15.91 10.80 -22.25
CA ALA A 151 -16.66 9.71 -22.86
C ALA A 151 -18.09 10.14 -23.23
N GLU A 152 -18.79 10.86 -22.34
CA GLU A 152 -20.11 11.43 -22.62
C GLU A 152 -20.06 12.39 -23.82
N LEU A 153 -19.10 13.32 -23.83
CA LEU A 153 -18.93 14.27 -24.93
C LEU A 153 -18.60 13.57 -26.25
N ALA A 154 -17.75 12.54 -26.25
CA ALA A 154 -17.44 11.75 -27.44
C ALA A 154 -18.70 11.07 -28.00
N VAL A 155 -19.53 10.48 -27.14
CA VAL A 155 -20.82 9.90 -27.55
C VAL A 155 -21.74 10.96 -28.16
N THR A 156 -21.85 12.13 -27.54
CA THR A 156 -22.68 13.22 -28.10
C THR A 156 -22.13 13.75 -29.43
N MET A 157 -20.81 13.81 -29.58
CA MET A 157 -20.16 14.26 -30.81
C MET A 157 -20.41 13.26 -31.95
N ILE A 158 -20.34 11.95 -31.68
CA ILE A 158 -20.65 10.91 -32.67
C ILE A 158 -22.13 11.02 -33.08
N ALA A 159 -23.05 11.13 -32.12
CA ALA A 159 -24.47 11.27 -32.42
C ALA A 159 -24.76 12.52 -33.27
N LEU A 160 -24.18 13.67 -32.92
CA LEU A 160 -24.32 14.91 -33.69
C LEU A 160 -23.68 14.81 -35.08
N ALA A 161 -22.57 14.09 -35.23
CA ALA A 161 -21.94 13.85 -36.53
C ALA A 161 -22.81 12.93 -37.41
N GLU A 162 -23.45 11.92 -36.83
CA GLU A 162 -24.44 11.07 -37.50
C GLU A 162 -25.65 11.88 -37.95
N ASP A 163 -26.24 12.70 -37.06
CA ASP A 163 -27.37 13.58 -37.36
C ASP A 163 -27.03 14.62 -38.44
N ALA A 164 -25.83 15.21 -38.40
CA ALA A 164 -25.39 16.13 -39.44
C ALA A 164 -25.17 15.42 -40.80
N ASN A 165 -24.74 14.16 -40.79
CA ASN A 165 -24.56 13.39 -42.00
C ASN A 165 -25.91 12.95 -42.60
N THR A 166 -26.88 12.57 -41.77
CA THR A 166 -28.24 12.22 -42.20
C THR A 166 -28.95 13.45 -42.77
N GLN A 167 -28.90 14.61 -42.11
CA GLN A 167 -29.43 15.87 -42.63
C GLN A 167 -28.79 16.26 -43.97
N LYS A 168 -27.46 16.16 -44.11
CA LYS A 168 -26.79 16.42 -45.40
C LYS A 168 -27.28 15.49 -46.50
N LYS A 169 -27.57 14.21 -46.22
CA LYS A 169 -28.13 13.28 -47.21
C LYS A 169 -29.58 13.62 -47.55
N GLU A 170 -30.37 14.03 -46.56
CA GLU A 170 -31.79 14.39 -46.72
C GLU A 170 -31.99 15.74 -47.45
N ASP A 171 -31.12 16.73 -47.26
CA ASP A 171 -31.20 18.04 -47.95
C ASP A 171 -30.89 17.96 -49.46
N ILE A 172 -30.28 16.87 -49.92
CA ILE A 172 -30.00 16.67 -51.36
C ILE A 172 -31.29 16.25 -52.07
N ASN A 173 -31.96 17.20 -52.70
CA ASN A 173 -33.21 16.98 -53.44
C ASN A 173 -33.03 16.22 -54.77
N ASP A 174 -31.81 16.10 -55.30
CA ASP A 174 -31.54 15.37 -56.56
C ASP A 174 -31.24 13.88 -56.30
N PRO A 175 -32.07 12.94 -56.78
CA PRO A 175 -31.89 11.51 -56.57
C PRO A 175 -30.61 10.94 -57.23
N ARG A 176 -30.10 11.57 -58.30
CA ARG A 176 -28.82 11.15 -58.92
C ARG A 176 -27.62 11.53 -58.07
N ALA A 177 -27.64 12.71 -57.45
CA ALA A 177 -26.58 13.16 -56.57
C ALA A 177 -26.49 12.31 -55.29
N ARG A 178 -27.63 11.83 -54.76
CA ARG A 178 -27.67 10.87 -53.64
C ARG A 178 -27.04 9.52 -54.01
N GLN A 179 -27.37 8.95 -55.17
CA GLN A 179 -26.78 7.67 -55.61
C GLN A 179 -25.26 7.78 -55.80
N GLN A 180 -24.77 8.88 -56.37
CA GLN A 180 -23.34 9.12 -56.53
C GLN A 180 -22.61 9.24 -55.19
N LEU A 181 -23.22 9.89 -54.19
CA LEU A 181 -22.66 9.97 -52.83
C LEU A 181 -22.57 8.60 -52.16
N ASP A 182 -23.59 7.76 -52.27
CA ASP A 182 -23.56 6.41 -51.69
C ASP A 182 -22.50 5.52 -52.38
N GLU A 183 -22.35 5.62 -53.70
CA GLU A 183 -21.27 4.93 -54.43
C GLU A 183 -19.88 5.40 -53.99
N LEU A 184 -19.71 6.72 -53.81
CA LEU A 184 -18.47 7.31 -53.29
C LEU A 184 -18.17 6.84 -51.86
N GLU A 185 -19.15 6.84 -50.96
CA GLU A 185 -18.99 6.34 -49.59
C GLU A 185 -18.60 4.85 -49.56
N GLN A 186 -19.21 4.01 -50.40
CA GLN A 186 -18.85 2.60 -50.53
C GLN A 186 -17.40 2.45 -51.03
N SER A 187 -17.00 3.22 -52.04
CA SER A 187 -15.64 3.21 -52.56
C SER A 187 -14.61 3.64 -51.49
N LEU A 188 -14.96 4.62 -50.66
CA LEU A 188 -14.12 5.14 -49.59
C LEU A 188 -14.02 4.15 -48.43
N ARG A 189 -15.10 3.42 -48.11
CA ARG A 189 -15.05 2.30 -47.15
C ARG A 189 -14.13 1.17 -47.62
N VAL A 190 -14.19 0.82 -48.90
CA VAL A 190 -13.32 -0.20 -49.49
C VAL A 190 -11.86 0.27 -49.49
N SER A 191 -11.59 1.53 -49.83
CA SER A 191 -10.23 2.09 -49.82
C SER A 191 -9.64 2.17 -48.40
N LYS A 192 -10.43 2.61 -47.40
CA LYS A 192 -10.02 2.59 -45.98
C LYS A 192 -9.71 1.18 -45.48
N ARG A 193 -10.55 0.19 -45.83
CA ARG A 193 -10.29 -1.22 -45.47
C ARG A 193 -9.00 -1.72 -46.10
N ARG A 194 -8.75 -1.41 -47.37
CA ARG A 194 -7.49 -1.75 -48.06
C ARG A 194 -6.29 -1.08 -47.41
N TRP A 195 -6.40 0.21 -47.08
CA TRP A 195 -5.36 0.96 -46.38
C TRP A 195 -5.02 0.33 -45.03
N ARG A 196 -6.02 -0.03 -44.22
CA ARG A 196 -5.80 -0.69 -42.93
C ARG A 196 -5.05 -2.01 -43.05
N VAL A 197 -5.41 -2.83 -44.05
CA VAL A 197 -4.70 -4.08 -44.35
C VAL A 197 -3.26 -3.80 -44.79
N MET A 198 -3.03 -2.79 -45.64
CA MET A 198 -1.70 -2.40 -46.06
C MET A 198 -0.85 -1.86 -44.90
N LYS A 199 -1.40 -1.00 -44.03
CA LYS A 199 -0.73 -0.50 -42.81
C LYS A 199 -0.34 -1.67 -41.91
N GLY A 200 -1.29 -2.55 -41.57
CA GLY A 200 -1.02 -3.73 -40.73
C GLY A 200 0.04 -4.67 -41.33
N THR A 201 0.03 -4.86 -42.65
CA THR A 201 1.04 -5.69 -43.33
C THR A 201 2.42 -5.02 -43.30
N ALA A 202 2.49 -3.70 -43.53
CA ALA A 202 3.74 -2.94 -43.47
C ALA A 202 4.33 -2.95 -42.05
N SER A 203 3.51 -2.66 -41.02
CA SER A 203 3.96 -2.68 -39.63
C SER A 203 4.41 -4.09 -39.19
N ALA A 204 3.68 -5.14 -39.57
CA ALA A 204 4.09 -6.52 -39.31
C ALA A 204 5.41 -6.89 -40.02
N THR A 205 5.63 -6.37 -41.24
CA THR A 205 6.89 -6.59 -41.98
C THR A 205 8.06 -5.87 -41.29
N VAL A 206 7.87 -4.63 -40.85
CA VAL A 206 8.89 -3.85 -40.13
C VAL A 206 9.27 -4.57 -38.83
N VAL A 207 8.28 -4.96 -38.01
CA VAL A 207 8.52 -5.67 -36.75
C VAL A 207 9.15 -7.05 -36.99
N GLY A 208 8.68 -7.79 -38.00
CA GLY A 208 9.18 -9.13 -38.34
C GLY A 208 10.55 -9.16 -39.01
N SER A 209 11.01 -8.03 -39.59
CA SER A 209 12.31 -7.93 -40.27
C SER A 209 13.52 -7.88 -39.33
N GLY A 210 13.29 -7.67 -38.02
CA GLY A 210 14.36 -7.54 -37.03
C GLY A 210 15.12 -6.21 -37.07
N ILE A 211 14.63 -5.22 -37.83
CA ILE A 211 15.12 -3.84 -37.82
C ILE A 211 14.74 -3.20 -36.48
N ASP A 212 15.65 -2.45 -35.85
CA ASP A 212 15.42 -1.75 -34.57
C ASP A 212 14.53 -0.50 -34.77
N TRP A 213 13.25 -0.75 -35.06
CA TRP A 213 12.22 0.25 -35.33
C TRP A 213 11.90 1.15 -34.13
N ALA A 214 12.30 0.76 -32.91
CA ALA A 214 12.10 1.55 -31.70
C ALA A 214 13.03 2.76 -31.60
N ARG A 215 14.16 2.75 -32.34
CA ARG A 215 15.14 3.86 -32.36
C ARG A 215 14.93 4.85 -33.49
N ASP A 216 14.25 4.44 -34.56
CA ASP A 216 13.91 5.33 -35.68
C ASP A 216 12.52 5.93 -35.47
N PRO A 217 12.40 7.26 -35.25
CA PRO A 217 11.11 7.90 -35.00
C PRO A 217 10.11 7.70 -36.15
N ASN A 218 10.58 7.54 -37.40
CA ASN A 218 9.69 7.32 -38.54
C ASN A 218 9.09 5.91 -38.54
N LEU A 219 9.87 4.90 -38.10
CA LEU A 219 9.40 3.52 -38.01
C LEU A 219 8.56 3.29 -36.75
N PHE A 220 8.90 3.98 -35.66
CA PHE A 220 8.12 3.99 -34.44
C PHE A 220 6.68 4.47 -34.70
N GLU A 221 6.52 5.58 -35.44
CA GLU A 221 5.21 6.10 -35.83
C GLU A 221 4.45 5.09 -36.69
N ILE A 222 5.08 4.48 -37.69
CA ILE A 222 4.41 3.48 -38.56
C ILE A 222 3.91 2.24 -37.80
N VAL A 223 4.56 1.87 -36.69
CA VAL A 223 4.24 0.67 -35.91
C VAL A 223 3.25 0.94 -34.77
N LEU A 224 3.39 2.08 -34.08
CA LEU A 224 2.64 2.40 -32.85
C LEU A 224 1.54 3.44 -33.01
N ASP A 225 1.41 4.06 -34.18
CA ASP A 225 0.28 4.94 -34.46
C ASP A 225 -1.01 4.12 -34.54
N ASP A 226 -1.61 3.92 -33.36
CA ASP A 226 -2.93 3.38 -33.17
C ASP A 226 -3.93 4.50 -33.45
N GLU A 227 -4.47 4.53 -34.67
CA GLU A 227 -5.72 5.21 -34.96
C GLU A 227 -6.84 4.39 -34.28
N GLY A 228 -6.86 4.41 -32.94
CA GLY A 228 -7.93 3.83 -32.14
C GLY A 228 -9.23 4.61 -32.38
N ASP A 229 -10.22 3.89 -32.89
CA ASP A 229 -11.66 4.21 -33.08
C ASP A 229 -12.07 5.67 -33.38
#